data_AF-A0A942ZFR3-F1
#
_entry.id   AF-A0A942ZFR3-F1
#
_cell.length_a   1.000
_cell.length_b   1.000
_cell.length_c   1.000
_cell.angle_alpha   90.00
_cell.angle_beta   90.00
_cell.angle_gamma   90.00
#
_symmetry.space_group_name_H-M   'P 1'
#
loop_
_entity.id
_entity.type
_entity.pdbx_description
1 polymer ?
#
loop_
_entity_poly.entity_id
_entity_poly.type
_entity_poly.pdbx_seq_one_letter_code
_entity_poly.pdbx_strand_id
1 'polypeptide(L)'
;MKTLWSKLNQWYDKQQNKADEPQPAPEPEPAKFPVIGLLFGPYNLFIDNSRKFFATGGIFALLMTLIFLILKQNMMCPFENNSLPQMCSSNPAAYLAARGLGLWLTAMFSVRLYQYCYGGAAFSWNWLLRPQKADFKMIAAYLLYIFLNLLSMLSAYLLYIRVPNPDWRIELSYFAVVSLGFLVPFVLLRFYSLFPFVMENRKFPPLRQLWRNTSGNGLRLLSSFALLFCVVIFSLNSVVNNFRLVASENTFYITIVAEYVFNLVVLLNVMFFVNYCYLQKKFLFGKD
;
A
#
# COMPACT_ATOMS: atom_id res chain seq x y z
N MET A 1 51.58 19.17 -42.98
CA MET A 1 50.91 17.91 -43.37
C MET A 1 51.12 16.76 -42.39
N LYS A 2 52.33 16.48 -41.87
CA LYS A 2 52.57 15.36 -40.93
C LYS A 2 51.78 15.42 -39.61
N THR A 3 51.41 16.61 -39.14
CA THR A 3 50.68 16.84 -37.88
C THR A 3 49.17 16.62 -37.96
N LEU A 4 48.59 16.66 -39.16
CA LEU A 4 47.16 16.40 -39.39
C LEU A 4 46.89 14.89 -39.47
N TRP A 5 47.81 14.17 -40.10
CA TRP A 5 47.75 12.72 -40.25
C TRP A 5 47.88 11.98 -38.91
N SER A 6 48.74 12.46 -38.00
CA SER A 6 48.87 11.86 -36.66
C SER A 6 47.62 12.06 -35.79
N LYS A 7 46.95 13.21 -35.92
CA LYS A 7 45.69 13.49 -35.20
C LYS A 7 44.52 12.66 -35.74
N LEU A 8 44.49 12.40 -37.05
CA LEU A 8 43.50 11.52 -37.68
C LEU A 8 43.65 10.07 -37.22
N ASN A 9 44.89 9.57 -37.16
CA ASN A 9 45.14 8.22 -36.63
C ASN A 9 44.78 8.10 -35.16
N GLN A 10 45.15 9.08 -34.31
CA GLN A 10 44.74 9.08 -32.90
C GLN A 10 43.22 9.13 -32.71
N TRP A 11 42.50 9.80 -33.62
CA TRP A 11 41.04 9.82 -33.59
C TRP A 11 40.46 8.48 -34.03
N TYR A 12 41.02 7.85 -35.06
CA TYR A 12 40.61 6.53 -35.56
C TYR A 12 40.85 5.43 -34.52
N ASP A 13 42.02 5.42 -33.88
CA ASP A 13 42.37 4.48 -32.80
C ASP A 13 41.45 4.65 -31.58
N LYS A 14 41.03 5.89 -31.27
CA LYS A 14 40.03 6.15 -30.21
C LYS A 14 38.64 5.62 -30.55
N GLN A 15 38.27 5.57 -31.83
CA GLN A 15 36.99 5.03 -32.26
C GLN A 15 37.00 3.50 -32.26
N GLN A 16 38.09 2.87 -32.70
CA GLN A 16 38.25 1.40 -32.61
C GLN A 16 38.26 0.92 -31.15
N ASN A 17 39.00 1.59 -30.26
CA ASN A 17 39.01 1.23 -28.84
C ASN A 17 37.66 1.43 -28.14
N LYS A 18 36.75 2.26 -28.69
CA LYS A 18 35.36 2.37 -28.23
C LYS A 18 34.44 1.29 -28.79
N ALA A 19 34.77 0.72 -29.95
CA ALA A 19 34.02 -0.37 -30.56
C ALA A 19 34.32 -1.73 -29.89
N ASP A 20 35.50 -1.85 -29.28
CA ASP A 20 35.93 -3.02 -28.51
C ASP A 20 35.54 -2.97 -27.01
N GLU A 21 34.83 -1.92 -26.58
CA GLU A 21 34.17 -1.96 -25.26
C GLU A 21 33.12 -3.07 -25.28
N PRO A 22 33.16 -4.03 -24.32
CA PRO A 22 32.14 -5.07 -24.26
C PRO A 22 30.77 -4.40 -24.21
N GLN A 23 29.95 -4.70 -25.21
CA GLN A 23 28.58 -4.19 -25.27
C GLN A 23 27.93 -4.44 -23.91
N PRO A 24 27.33 -3.40 -23.27
CA PRO A 24 26.61 -3.62 -22.04
C PRO A 24 25.60 -4.73 -22.30
N ALA A 25 25.64 -5.77 -21.47
CA ALA A 25 24.81 -6.96 -21.64
C ALA A 25 23.37 -6.53 -22.00
N PRO A 26 22.74 -7.18 -23.00
CA PRO A 26 21.43 -6.78 -23.49
C PRO A 26 20.50 -6.58 -22.30
N GLU A 27 20.03 -5.35 -22.16
CA GLU A 27 19.32 -4.95 -20.95
C GLU A 27 18.08 -5.84 -20.79
N PRO A 28 17.85 -6.45 -19.62
CA PRO A 28 16.81 -7.44 -19.45
C PRO A 28 15.43 -6.84 -19.82
N GLU A 29 14.68 -7.59 -20.62
CA GLU A 29 13.32 -7.20 -21.04
C GLU A 29 12.42 -6.96 -19.80
N PRO A 30 11.50 -5.98 -19.86
CA PRO A 30 10.58 -5.73 -18.77
C PRO A 30 9.71 -6.96 -18.48
N ALA A 31 9.69 -7.40 -17.21
CA ALA A 31 8.93 -8.57 -16.78
C ALA A 31 7.44 -8.41 -17.10
N LYS A 32 6.84 -9.35 -17.84
CA LYS A 32 5.42 -9.30 -18.19
C LYS A 32 4.59 -9.93 -17.07
N PHE A 33 3.75 -9.15 -16.39
CA PHE A 33 2.87 -9.70 -15.35
C PHE A 33 1.75 -10.55 -15.95
N PRO A 34 1.45 -11.76 -15.42
CA PRO A 34 0.27 -12.51 -15.83
C PRO A 34 -0.99 -11.80 -15.36
N VAL A 35 -1.89 -11.46 -16.27
CA VAL A 35 -3.11 -10.66 -15.98
C VAL A 35 -4.01 -11.35 -14.96
N ILE A 36 -4.37 -12.62 -15.20
CA ILE A 36 -5.21 -13.42 -14.30
C ILE A 36 -4.50 -13.65 -12.95
N GLY A 37 -3.19 -13.93 -13.01
CA GLY A 37 -2.38 -14.18 -11.82
C GLY A 37 -2.27 -12.95 -10.91
N LEU A 38 -2.26 -11.74 -11.47
CA LEU A 38 -2.25 -10.51 -10.69
C LEU A 38 -3.66 -10.16 -10.16
N LEU A 39 -4.69 -10.29 -11.00
CA LEU A 39 -6.09 -10.00 -10.64
C LEU A 39 -6.62 -10.89 -9.52
N PHE A 40 -6.49 -12.21 -9.65
CA PHE A 40 -7.09 -13.16 -8.72
C PHE A 40 -6.09 -13.75 -7.73
N GLY A 41 -4.79 -13.62 -8.00
CA GLY A 41 -3.73 -14.13 -7.14
C GLY A 41 -3.81 -13.67 -5.68
N PRO A 42 -4.11 -12.39 -5.37
CA PRO A 42 -4.21 -11.94 -3.99
C PRO A 42 -5.24 -12.73 -3.15
N TYR A 43 -6.36 -13.11 -3.77
CA TYR A 43 -7.44 -13.86 -3.14
C TYR A 43 -7.13 -15.36 -3.09
N ASN A 44 -6.52 -15.92 -4.14
CA ASN A 44 -6.08 -17.32 -4.13
C ASN A 44 -5.04 -17.56 -3.04
N LEU A 45 -4.06 -16.65 -2.90
CA LEU A 45 -3.07 -16.71 -1.82
C LEU A 45 -3.68 -16.60 -0.42
N PHE A 46 -4.85 -15.95 -0.30
CA PHE A 46 -5.61 -15.96 0.94
C PHE A 46 -6.22 -17.33 1.24
N ILE A 47 -6.81 -17.98 0.24
CA ILE A 47 -7.38 -19.33 0.41
C ILE A 47 -6.30 -20.29 0.93
N ASP A 48 -5.11 -20.26 0.32
CA ASP A 48 -3.96 -21.10 0.69
C ASP A 48 -3.44 -20.82 2.10
N ASN A 49 -3.55 -19.57 2.58
CA ASN A 49 -3.01 -19.12 3.87
C ASN A 49 -4.08 -18.75 4.89
N SER A 50 -5.33 -19.14 4.68
CA SER A 50 -6.48 -18.77 5.52
C SER A 50 -6.29 -19.15 6.99
N ARG A 51 -5.73 -20.34 7.25
CA ARG A 51 -5.39 -20.78 8.61
C ARG A 51 -4.37 -19.85 9.29
N LYS A 52 -3.34 -19.42 8.55
CA LYS A 52 -2.30 -18.50 9.06
C LYS A 52 -2.87 -17.10 9.30
N PHE A 53 -3.82 -16.68 8.45
CA PHE A 53 -4.57 -15.45 8.64
C PHE A 53 -5.39 -15.48 9.92
N PHE A 54 -6.26 -16.47 10.14
CA PHE A 54 -7.07 -16.50 11.35
C PHE A 54 -6.24 -16.63 12.63
N ALA A 55 -5.12 -17.35 12.58
CA ALA A 55 -4.21 -17.47 13.72
C ALA A 55 -3.55 -16.15 14.12
N THR A 56 -3.19 -15.30 13.15
CA THR A 56 -2.53 -14.00 13.43
C THR A 56 -3.54 -12.85 13.48
N GLY A 57 -4.39 -12.73 12.45
CA GLY A 57 -5.41 -11.71 12.29
C GLY A 57 -6.48 -11.74 13.37
N GLY A 58 -6.89 -12.91 13.88
CA GLY A 58 -7.83 -12.98 15.00
C GLY A 58 -7.28 -12.30 16.27
N ILE A 59 -6.00 -12.52 16.57
CA ILE A 59 -5.33 -11.90 17.73
C ILE A 59 -5.20 -10.40 17.54
N PHE A 60 -4.72 -9.95 16.37
CA PHE A 60 -4.58 -8.51 16.09
C PHE A 60 -5.94 -7.79 16.03
N ALA A 61 -6.98 -8.41 15.47
CA ALA A 61 -8.33 -7.85 15.45
C ALA A 61 -8.89 -7.69 16.86
N LEU A 62 -8.64 -8.66 17.75
CA LEU A 62 -9.03 -8.58 19.15
C LEU A 62 -8.29 -7.43 19.87
N LEU A 63 -6.98 -7.30 19.67
CA LEU A 63 -6.20 -6.18 20.23
C LEU A 63 -6.71 -4.82 19.72
N MET A 64 -6.98 -4.70 18.41
CA MET A 64 -7.55 -3.48 17.83
C MET A 64 -8.92 -3.16 18.45
N THR A 65 -9.79 -4.17 18.58
CA THR A 65 -11.12 -4.03 19.18
C THR A 65 -11.03 -3.49 20.61
N LEU A 66 -10.15 -4.08 21.44
CA LEU A 66 -9.94 -3.60 22.81
C LEU A 66 -9.49 -2.14 22.84
N ILE A 67 -8.55 -1.76 21.96
CA ILE A 67 -8.04 -0.38 21.90
C ILE A 67 -9.15 0.60 21.48
N PHE A 68 -9.92 0.28 20.43
CA PHE A 68 -10.99 1.14 19.96
C PHE A 68 -12.13 1.28 20.98
N LEU A 69 -12.45 0.22 21.73
CA LEU A 69 -13.43 0.27 22.81
C LEU A 69 -12.94 1.08 24.02
N ILE A 70 -11.70 0.86 24.49
CA ILE A 70 -11.12 1.59 25.63
C ILE A 70 -11.06 3.09 25.34
N LEU A 71 -10.66 3.45 24.12
CA LEU A 71 -10.56 4.85 23.69
C LEU A 71 -11.91 5.45 23.25
N LYS A 72 -12.99 4.65 23.26
CA LYS A 72 -14.34 5.07 22.85
C LYS A 72 -14.38 5.64 21.43
N GLN A 73 -13.68 4.96 20.51
CA GLN A 73 -13.54 5.29 19.10
C GLN A 73 -13.95 4.11 18.21
N ASN A 74 -15.05 3.44 18.58
CA ASN A 74 -15.56 2.28 17.85
C ASN A 74 -16.22 2.68 16.51
N MET A 75 -16.46 1.68 15.65
CA MET A 75 -17.05 1.83 14.33
C MET A 75 -18.47 2.40 14.32
N MET A 76 -19.20 2.32 15.45
CA MET A 76 -20.60 2.73 15.56
C MET A 76 -20.75 4.22 15.90
N CYS A 77 -19.71 4.86 16.45
CA CYS A 77 -19.76 6.26 16.85
C CYS A 77 -20.21 7.26 15.76
N PRO A 78 -19.91 7.08 14.46
CA PRO A 78 -20.43 7.95 13.41
C PRO A 78 -21.94 7.81 13.15
N PHE A 79 -22.58 6.73 13.59
CA PHE A 79 -23.98 6.38 13.30
C PHE A 79 -24.93 6.65 14.47
N GLU A 80 -24.41 7.10 15.61
CA GLU A 80 -25.25 7.34 16.78
C GLU A 80 -26.17 8.54 16.60
N ASN A 81 -27.46 8.25 16.47
CA ASN A 81 -28.52 9.09 17.03
C ASN A 81 -28.63 8.78 18.54
N ASN A 82 -27.68 9.28 19.34
CA ASN A 82 -27.79 9.44 20.80
C ASN A 82 -28.17 8.23 21.70
N SER A 83 -28.08 6.97 21.24
CA SER A 83 -28.52 5.83 22.06
C SER A 83 -27.49 5.32 23.08
N LEU A 84 -26.18 5.58 22.92
CA LEU A 84 -25.12 5.18 23.86
C LEU A 84 -23.98 6.23 24.00
N PRO A 85 -24.27 7.48 24.43
CA PRO A 85 -23.28 8.55 24.59
C PRO A 85 -22.09 8.21 25.52
N GLN A 86 -22.19 7.13 26.31
CA GLN A 86 -21.11 6.65 27.16
C GLN A 86 -20.01 5.88 26.42
N MET A 87 -20.26 5.38 25.20
CA MET A 87 -19.33 4.52 24.44
C MET A 87 -18.55 5.24 23.35
N CYS A 88 -18.84 6.52 23.12
CA CYS A 88 -18.18 7.35 22.13
C CYS A 88 -17.57 8.59 22.79
N SER A 89 -16.35 8.94 22.38
CA SER A 89 -15.64 10.12 22.87
C SER A 89 -15.43 11.13 21.75
N SER A 90 -15.71 12.40 22.04
CA SER A 90 -15.38 13.53 21.17
C SER A 90 -13.94 14.04 21.35
N ASN A 91 -13.13 13.40 22.20
CA ASN A 91 -11.77 13.85 22.48
C ASN A 91 -10.84 13.62 21.26
N PRO A 92 -10.28 14.68 20.67
CA PRO A 92 -9.40 14.55 19.50
C PRO A 92 -8.12 13.77 19.82
N ALA A 93 -7.61 13.85 21.05
CA ALA A 93 -6.43 13.09 21.45
C ALA A 93 -6.71 11.58 21.51
N ALA A 94 -7.89 11.19 21.99
CA ALA A 94 -8.32 9.78 22.00
C ALA A 94 -8.50 9.25 20.57
N TYR A 95 -9.06 10.07 19.68
CA TYR A 95 -9.15 9.76 18.25
C TYR A 95 -7.79 9.52 17.62
N LEU A 96 -6.84 10.46 17.78
CA LEU A 96 -5.49 10.33 17.23
C LEU A 96 -4.75 9.12 17.80
N ALA A 97 -4.87 8.88 19.11
CA ALA A 97 -4.27 7.71 19.75
C ALA A 97 -4.85 6.40 19.20
N ALA A 98 -6.18 6.29 19.06
CA ALA A 98 -6.83 5.10 18.53
C ALA A 98 -6.41 4.81 17.09
N ARG A 99 -6.39 5.84 16.23
CA ARG A 99 -5.96 5.70 14.83
C ARG A 99 -4.46 5.39 14.72
N GLY A 100 -3.62 6.02 15.54
CA GLY A 100 -2.18 5.76 15.58
C GLY A 100 -1.85 4.33 16.03
N LEU A 101 -2.49 3.87 17.11
CA LEU A 101 -2.32 2.50 17.61
C LEU A 101 -2.90 1.46 16.64
N GLY A 102 -4.06 1.74 16.03
CA GLY A 102 -4.64 0.88 15.00
C GLY A 102 -3.72 0.74 13.78
N LEU A 103 -3.10 1.84 13.33
CA LEU A 103 -2.10 1.82 12.26
C LEU A 103 -0.86 1.01 12.65
N TRP A 104 -0.38 1.15 13.90
CA TRP A 104 0.73 0.35 14.41
C TRP A 104 0.44 -1.15 14.43
N LEU A 105 -0.72 -1.56 14.96
CA LEU A 105 -1.13 -2.96 14.95
C LEU A 105 -1.29 -3.50 13.53
N THR A 106 -1.81 -2.69 12.61
CA THR A 106 -1.93 -3.06 11.19
C THR A 106 -0.55 -3.25 10.53
N ALA A 107 0.42 -2.39 10.85
CA ALA A 107 1.79 -2.51 10.37
C ALA A 107 2.47 -3.77 10.90
N MET A 108 2.36 -4.03 12.21
CA MET A 108 2.86 -5.27 12.83
C MET A 108 2.22 -6.50 12.19
N PHE A 109 0.89 -6.51 12.06
CA PHE A 109 0.16 -7.59 11.42
C PHE A 109 0.68 -7.87 10.01
N SER A 110 0.86 -6.83 9.18
CA SER A 110 1.35 -6.98 7.81
C SER A 110 2.72 -7.66 7.74
N VAL A 111 3.66 -7.21 8.59
CA VAL A 111 5.00 -7.79 8.66
C VAL A 111 4.94 -9.24 9.13
N ARG A 112 4.19 -9.54 10.21
CA ARG A 112 4.07 -10.90 10.76
C ARG A 112 3.40 -11.84 9.78
N LEU A 113 2.29 -11.43 9.18
CA LEU A 113 1.58 -12.20 8.17
C LEU A 113 2.51 -12.53 6.98
N TYR A 114 3.24 -11.53 6.47
CA TYR A 114 4.18 -11.74 5.37
C TYR A 114 5.27 -12.76 5.73
N GLN A 115 5.92 -12.59 6.89
CA GLN A 115 6.97 -13.49 7.36
C GLN A 115 6.45 -14.91 7.61
N TYR A 116 5.20 -15.07 8.05
CA TYR A 116 4.61 -16.38 8.31
C TYR A 116 4.11 -17.09 7.04
N CYS A 117 3.55 -16.33 6.10
CA CYS A 117 3.05 -16.87 4.84
C CYS A 117 4.20 -17.19 3.87
N TYR A 118 5.16 -16.29 3.74
CA TYR A 118 6.18 -16.33 2.67
C TYR A 118 7.62 -16.47 3.18
N GLY A 119 7.91 -16.02 4.40
CA GLY A 119 9.25 -16.05 4.99
C GLY A 119 9.59 -17.32 5.77
N GLY A 120 8.66 -18.27 5.91
CA GLY A 120 8.88 -19.53 6.63
C GLY A 120 9.01 -19.39 8.16
N ALA A 121 8.63 -18.25 8.74
CA ALA A 121 8.71 -18.05 10.19
C ALA A 121 7.82 -19.04 10.95
N ALA A 122 8.30 -19.56 12.09
CA ALA A 122 7.48 -20.39 12.97
C ALA A 122 6.58 -19.54 13.86
N PHE A 123 5.35 -20.00 14.11
CA PHE A 123 4.42 -19.31 14.99
C PHE A 123 4.90 -19.38 16.45
N SER A 124 5.14 -18.23 17.07
CA SER A 124 5.42 -18.12 18.50
C SER A 124 4.88 -16.80 19.06
N TRP A 125 4.41 -16.82 20.31
CA TRP A 125 3.83 -15.64 20.98
C TRP A 125 4.81 -14.47 21.08
N ASN A 126 6.06 -14.78 21.44
CA ASN A 126 7.12 -13.78 21.53
C ASN A 126 7.42 -13.14 20.17
N TRP A 127 7.39 -13.90 19.08
CA TRP A 127 7.58 -13.33 17.75
C TRP A 127 6.37 -12.49 17.32
N LEU A 128 5.15 -12.93 17.64
CA LEU A 128 3.92 -12.26 17.23
C LEU A 128 3.80 -10.85 17.81
N LEU A 129 4.04 -10.70 19.11
CA LEU A 129 3.77 -9.45 19.85
C LEU A 129 4.99 -8.54 20.04
N ARG A 130 6.22 -9.05 19.86
CA ARG A 130 7.42 -8.24 20.05
C ARG A 130 7.65 -7.31 18.86
N PRO A 131 7.79 -6.00 19.05
CA PRO A 131 8.14 -5.06 17.98
C PRO A 131 9.50 -5.36 17.34
N GLN A 132 9.59 -5.16 16.03
CA GLN A 132 10.77 -5.34 15.20
C GLN A 132 11.05 -4.07 14.37
N LYS A 133 12.30 -3.92 13.89
CA LYS A 133 12.69 -2.80 13.01
C LYS A 133 11.83 -2.71 11.74
N ALA A 134 11.37 -3.85 11.22
CA ALA A 134 10.48 -3.90 10.07
C ALA A 134 9.13 -3.23 10.33
N ASP A 135 8.59 -3.31 11.56
CA ASP A 135 7.29 -2.73 11.91
C ASP A 135 7.33 -1.20 11.85
N PHE A 136 8.40 -0.59 12.37
CA PHE A 136 8.63 0.85 12.29
C PHE A 136 8.80 1.33 10.85
N LYS A 137 9.56 0.59 10.04
CA LYS A 137 9.71 0.88 8.61
C LYS A 137 8.38 0.75 7.87
N MET A 138 7.53 -0.20 8.27
CA MET A 138 6.22 -0.42 7.69
C MET A 138 5.25 0.72 8.01
N ILE A 139 5.23 1.22 9.25
CA ILE A 139 4.51 2.48 9.58
C ILE A 139 5.00 3.60 8.68
N ALA A 140 6.32 3.81 8.61
CA ALA A 140 6.88 4.92 7.84
C ALA A 140 6.49 4.80 6.36
N ALA A 141 6.50 3.58 5.81
CA ALA A 141 6.02 3.31 4.46
C ALA A 141 4.53 3.64 4.30
N TYR A 142 3.66 3.22 5.21
CA TYR A 142 2.24 3.57 5.16
C TYR A 142 2.01 5.08 5.22
N LEU A 143 2.64 5.78 6.18
CA LEU A 143 2.51 7.22 6.31
C LEU A 143 2.99 7.96 5.06
N LEU A 144 4.12 7.54 4.49
CA LEU A 144 4.65 8.10 3.25
C LEU A 144 3.66 7.91 2.09
N TYR A 145 3.14 6.69 1.90
CA TYR A 145 2.19 6.42 0.82
C TYR A 145 0.86 7.16 1.03
N ILE A 146 0.35 7.24 2.26
CA ILE A 146 -0.85 8.04 2.57
C ILE A 146 -0.59 9.50 2.21
N PHE A 147 0.51 10.09 2.69
CA PHE A 147 0.87 11.48 2.42
C PHE A 147 1.00 11.76 0.92
N LEU A 148 1.65 10.88 0.17
CA LEU A 148 1.79 11.05 -1.28
C LEU A 148 0.43 10.93 -2.01
N ASN A 149 -0.48 10.05 -1.58
CA ASN A 149 -1.82 9.98 -2.17
C ASN A 149 -2.70 11.19 -1.81
N LEU A 150 -2.45 11.86 -0.67
CA LEU A 150 -3.14 13.11 -0.32
C LEU A 150 -2.82 14.25 -1.30
N LEU A 151 -1.72 14.17 -2.07
CA LEU A 151 -1.42 15.15 -3.12
C LEU A 151 -2.52 15.20 -4.20
N SER A 152 -3.17 14.08 -4.51
CA SER A 152 -4.30 14.08 -5.45
C SER A 152 -5.52 14.79 -4.88
N MET A 153 -5.78 14.64 -3.58
CA MET A 153 -6.84 15.39 -2.90
C MET A 153 -6.50 16.88 -2.82
N LEU A 154 -5.23 17.21 -2.57
CA LEU A 154 -4.75 18.60 -2.59
C LEU A 154 -4.93 19.23 -3.98
N SER A 155 -4.61 18.49 -5.05
CA SER A 155 -4.86 18.96 -6.42
C SER A 155 -6.34 19.21 -6.69
N ALA A 156 -7.23 18.30 -6.26
CA ALA A 156 -8.67 18.51 -6.38
C ALA A 156 -9.15 19.75 -5.61
N TYR A 157 -8.68 19.91 -4.37
CA TYR A 157 -9.00 21.05 -3.53
C TYR A 157 -8.54 22.37 -4.16
N LEU A 158 -7.29 22.43 -4.61
CA LEU A 158 -6.72 23.60 -5.27
C LEU A 158 -7.50 23.99 -6.53
N LEU A 159 -7.93 23.03 -7.35
CA LEU A 159 -8.78 23.32 -8.51
C LEU A 159 -10.19 23.76 -8.12
N TYR A 160 -10.72 23.26 -7.01
CA TYR A 160 -12.07 23.59 -6.54
C TYR A 160 -12.19 25.01 -5.97
N ILE A 161 -11.23 25.45 -5.15
CA ILE A 161 -11.28 26.78 -4.51
C ILE A 161 -10.77 27.92 -5.39
N ARG A 162 -10.18 27.59 -6.53
CA ARG A 162 -9.40 28.54 -7.33
C ARG A 162 -10.29 29.46 -8.16
N VAL A 163 -9.91 30.73 -8.17
CA VAL A 163 -10.51 31.77 -9.03
C VAL A 163 -9.78 31.77 -10.39
N PRO A 164 -10.48 31.67 -11.53
CA PRO A 164 -9.86 31.70 -12.85
C PRO A 164 -9.05 32.98 -13.09
N ASN A 165 -7.86 32.85 -13.67
CA ASN A 165 -7.04 34.00 -14.04
C ASN A 165 -7.42 34.47 -15.46
N PRO A 166 -7.58 35.79 -15.70
CA PRO A 166 -7.86 36.31 -17.04
C PRO A 166 -6.77 35.99 -18.08
N ASP A 167 -5.52 35.78 -17.66
CA ASP A 167 -4.46 35.33 -18.57
C ASP A 167 -4.50 33.80 -18.75
N TRP A 168 -4.88 33.38 -19.96
CA TRP A 168 -4.98 31.97 -20.32
C TRP A 168 -3.65 31.20 -20.20
N ARG A 169 -2.48 31.84 -20.29
CA ARG A 169 -1.17 31.17 -20.17
C ARG A 169 -0.90 30.77 -18.73
N ILE A 170 -1.20 31.66 -17.80
CA ILE A 170 -1.10 31.40 -16.36
C ILE A 170 -2.15 30.35 -15.98
N GLU A 171 -3.36 30.49 -16.51
CA GLU A 171 -4.46 29.55 -16.30
C GLU A 171 -4.08 28.12 -16.73
N LEU A 172 -3.53 27.98 -17.94
CA LEU A 172 -3.11 26.71 -18.52
C LEU A 172 -1.93 26.09 -17.78
N SER A 173 -0.91 26.88 -17.45
CA SER A 173 0.26 26.38 -16.71
C SER A 173 -0.10 25.92 -15.30
N TYR A 174 -0.94 26.67 -14.58
CA TYR A 174 -1.47 26.26 -13.28
C TYR A 174 -2.25 24.96 -13.39
N PHE A 175 -3.20 24.88 -14.34
CA PHE A 175 -4.00 23.69 -14.55
C PHE A 175 -3.13 22.46 -14.86
N ALA A 176 -2.12 22.62 -15.72
CA ALA A 176 -1.19 21.55 -16.07
C ALA A 176 -0.42 21.05 -14.85
N VAL A 177 0.19 21.95 -14.07
CA VAL A 177 0.98 21.59 -12.87
C VAL A 177 0.12 20.94 -11.81
N VAL A 178 -1.04 21.51 -11.48
CA VAL A 178 -1.92 20.97 -10.44
C VAL A 178 -2.50 19.61 -10.86
N SER A 179 -2.80 19.44 -12.15
CA SER A 179 -3.32 18.16 -12.68
C SER A 179 -2.33 17.01 -12.59
N LEU A 180 -1.01 17.27 -12.54
CA LEU A 180 -0.01 16.23 -12.31
C LEU A 180 -0.21 15.49 -10.97
N GLY A 181 -0.80 16.15 -9.97
CA GLY A 181 -1.10 15.50 -8.69
C GLY A 181 -2.11 14.34 -8.82
N PHE A 182 -2.96 14.32 -9.85
CA PHE A 182 -3.83 13.18 -10.14
C PHE A 182 -3.07 11.97 -10.70
N LEU A 183 -1.86 12.17 -11.22
CA LEU A 183 -1.02 11.08 -11.72
C LEU A 183 -0.28 10.34 -10.59
N VAL A 184 -0.18 10.94 -9.41
CA VAL A 184 0.59 10.40 -8.27
C VAL A 184 0.16 8.98 -7.88
N PRO A 185 -1.13 8.64 -7.72
CA PRO A 185 -1.53 7.28 -7.34
C PRO A 185 -1.10 6.24 -8.38
N PHE A 186 -1.17 6.58 -9.67
CA PHE A 186 -0.74 5.71 -10.77
C PHE A 186 0.77 5.48 -10.77
N VAL A 187 1.55 6.51 -10.44
CA VAL A 187 2.99 6.40 -10.25
C VAL A 187 3.28 5.50 -9.05
N LEU A 188 2.62 5.72 -7.91
CA LEU A 188 2.82 4.95 -6.68
C LEU A 188 2.53 3.47 -6.86
N LEU A 189 1.52 3.09 -7.65
CA LEU A 189 1.19 1.68 -7.92
C LEU A 189 2.37 0.87 -8.48
N ARG A 190 3.30 1.53 -9.18
CA ARG A 190 4.52 0.91 -9.72
C ARG A 190 5.55 0.59 -8.65
N PHE A 191 5.41 1.19 -7.47
CA PHE A 191 6.33 1.04 -6.34
C PHE A 191 5.77 0.18 -5.19
N TYR A 192 4.58 -0.41 -5.35
CA TYR A 192 3.97 -1.23 -4.29
C TYR A 192 4.75 -2.51 -3.98
N SER A 193 5.59 -2.98 -4.90
CA SER A 193 6.54 -4.06 -4.64
C SER A 193 7.64 -3.70 -3.65
N LEU A 194 7.76 -2.45 -3.18
CA LEU A 194 8.67 -2.05 -2.12
C LEU A 194 8.21 -2.54 -0.74
N PHE A 195 6.88 -2.67 -0.53
CA PHE A 195 6.32 -3.11 0.76
C PHE A 195 6.85 -4.49 1.22
N PRO A 196 6.96 -5.51 0.36
CA PRO A 196 7.59 -6.79 0.71
C PRO A 196 9.05 -6.65 1.15
N PHE A 197 9.85 -5.78 0.51
CA PHE A 197 11.23 -5.53 0.94
C PHE A 197 11.29 -4.88 2.33
N VAL A 198 10.31 -4.02 2.66
CA VAL A 198 10.14 -3.46 4.02
C VAL A 198 9.84 -4.58 5.01
N MET A 199 8.88 -5.45 4.69
CA MET A 199 8.44 -6.55 5.56
C MET A 199 9.54 -7.60 5.80
N GLU A 200 10.40 -7.83 4.81
CA GLU A 200 11.59 -8.69 4.93
C GLU A 200 12.80 -7.99 5.57
N ASN A 201 12.71 -6.69 5.81
CA ASN A 201 13.83 -5.86 6.26
C ASN A 201 15.08 -5.95 5.35
N ARG A 202 14.87 -6.14 4.04
CA ARG A 202 15.94 -6.17 3.03
C ARG A 202 16.21 -4.78 2.46
N LYS A 203 17.36 -4.61 1.80
CA LYS A 203 17.69 -3.38 1.08
C LYS A 203 16.77 -3.21 -0.14
N PHE A 204 16.37 -1.98 -0.42
CA PHE A 204 15.54 -1.69 -1.58
C PHE A 204 16.31 -1.82 -2.89
N PRO A 205 15.66 -2.31 -3.96
CA PRO A 205 16.21 -2.15 -5.30
C PRO A 205 16.25 -0.66 -5.68
N PRO A 206 17.17 -0.25 -6.57
CA PRO A 206 17.18 1.10 -7.12
C PRO A 206 15.83 1.48 -7.75
N LEU A 207 15.28 2.66 -7.39
CA LEU A 207 13.97 3.11 -7.89
C LEU A 207 13.90 3.17 -9.42
N ARG A 208 15.03 3.51 -10.06
CA ARG A 208 15.14 3.53 -11.54
C ARG A 208 14.97 2.13 -12.14
N GLN A 209 15.51 1.09 -11.48
CA GLN A 209 15.33 -0.29 -11.91
C GLN A 209 13.86 -0.70 -11.78
N LEU A 210 13.20 -0.33 -10.69
CA LEU A 210 11.79 -0.65 -10.49
C LEU A 210 10.87 0.03 -11.51
N TRP A 211 11.14 1.31 -11.80
CA TRP A 211 10.42 2.05 -12.83
C TRP A 211 10.53 1.37 -14.20
N ARG A 212 11.74 0.95 -14.55
CA ARG A 212 12.02 0.24 -15.80
C ARG A 212 11.31 -1.12 -15.85
N ASN A 213 11.45 -1.93 -14.81
CA ASN A 213 10.90 -3.29 -14.78
C ASN A 213 9.36 -3.31 -14.81
N THR A 214 8.73 -2.24 -14.31
CA THR A 214 7.27 -2.06 -14.37
C THR A 214 6.78 -1.42 -15.67
N SER A 215 7.67 -1.01 -16.57
CA SER A 215 7.30 -0.38 -17.84
C SER A 215 6.48 -1.33 -18.70
N GLY A 216 5.42 -0.81 -19.34
CA GLY A 216 4.49 -1.61 -20.16
C GLY A 216 3.40 -2.37 -19.39
N ASN A 217 3.43 -2.35 -18.05
CA ASN A 217 2.47 -3.11 -17.21
C ASN A 217 1.43 -2.25 -16.49
N GLY A 218 1.40 -0.94 -16.73
CA GLY A 218 0.55 0.01 -16.00
C GLY A 218 -0.93 -0.38 -15.99
N LEU A 219 -1.49 -0.78 -17.13
CA LEU A 219 -2.90 -1.20 -17.21
C LEU A 219 -3.20 -2.44 -16.37
N ARG A 220 -2.27 -3.41 -16.30
CA ARG A 220 -2.43 -4.65 -15.52
C ARG A 220 -2.39 -4.37 -14.02
N LEU A 221 -1.45 -3.52 -13.60
CA LEU A 221 -1.36 -3.05 -12.21
C LEU A 221 -2.62 -2.27 -11.82
N LEU A 222 -3.09 -1.39 -12.71
CA LEU A 222 -4.28 -0.58 -12.47
C LEU A 222 -5.55 -1.44 -12.38
N SER A 223 -5.78 -2.36 -13.33
CA SER A 223 -6.98 -3.20 -13.31
C SER A 223 -7.03 -4.11 -12.10
N SER A 224 -5.90 -4.69 -11.71
CA SER A 224 -5.80 -5.51 -10.50
C SER A 224 -6.00 -4.70 -9.23
N PHE A 225 -5.42 -3.50 -9.15
CA PHE A 225 -5.62 -2.63 -8.00
C PHE A 225 -7.05 -2.10 -7.93
N ALA A 226 -7.69 -1.80 -9.06
CA ALA A 226 -9.08 -1.39 -9.12
C ALA A 226 -10.00 -2.49 -8.56
N LEU A 227 -9.77 -3.75 -8.93
CA LEU A 227 -10.52 -4.87 -8.36
C LEU A 227 -10.32 -4.97 -6.84
N LEU A 228 -9.07 -4.85 -6.37
CA LEU A 228 -8.76 -4.83 -4.93
C LEU A 228 -9.51 -3.70 -4.22
N PHE A 229 -9.49 -2.50 -4.79
CA PHE A 229 -10.19 -1.33 -4.27
C PHE A 229 -11.71 -1.54 -4.21
N CYS A 230 -12.32 -2.13 -5.25
CA CYS A 230 -13.73 -2.50 -5.25
C CYS A 230 -14.07 -3.50 -4.14
N VAL A 231 -13.23 -4.52 -3.93
CA VAL A 231 -13.42 -5.49 -2.84
C VAL A 231 -13.30 -4.83 -1.47
N VAL A 232 -12.34 -3.91 -1.28
CA VAL A 232 -12.19 -3.14 -0.04
C VAL A 232 -13.43 -2.30 0.24
N ILE A 233 -13.88 -1.50 -0.72
CA ILE A 233 -15.07 -0.65 -0.56
C ILE A 233 -16.31 -1.50 -0.28
N PHE A 234 -16.53 -2.54 -1.08
CA PHE A 234 -17.72 -3.38 -0.94
C PHE A 234 -17.74 -4.11 0.41
N SER A 235 -16.60 -4.69 0.83
CA SER A 235 -16.52 -5.41 2.11
C SER A 235 -16.73 -4.49 3.32
N LEU A 236 -16.08 -3.33 3.35
CA LEU A 236 -16.24 -2.38 4.45
C LEU A 236 -17.65 -1.79 4.51
N ASN A 237 -18.20 -1.35 3.37
CA ASN A 237 -19.57 -0.82 3.33
C ASN A 237 -20.60 -1.88 3.68
N SER A 238 -20.41 -3.13 3.23
CA SER A 238 -21.29 -4.24 3.57
C SER A 238 -21.32 -4.47 5.08
N VAL A 239 -20.16 -4.55 5.74
CA VAL A 239 -20.08 -4.72 7.20
C VAL A 239 -20.78 -3.58 7.93
N VAL A 240 -20.43 -2.33 7.59
CA VAL A 240 -20.99 -1.14 8.24
C VAL A 240 -22.51 -1.07 8.09
N ASN A 241 -23.04 -1.29 6.88
CA ASN A 241 -24.47 -1.20 6.64
C ASN A 241 -25.27 -2.34 7.29
N ASN A 242 -24.72 -3.56 7.32
CA ASN A 242 -25.39 -4.68 8.00
C ASN A 242 -25.46 -4.46 9.52
N PHE A 243 -24.37 -4.02 10.15
CA PHE A 243 -24.37 -3.80 11.60
C PHE A 243 -25.13 -2.54 12.01
N ARG A 244 -25.25 -1.53 11.14
CA ARG A 244 -26.11 -0.37 11.38
C ARG A 244 -27.57 -0.76 11.67
N LEU A 245 -28.08 -1.80 11.01
CA LEU A 245 -29.46 -2.27 11.21
C LEU A 245 -29.65 -3.02 12.54
N VAL A 246 -28.59 -3.63 13.07
CA VAL A 246 -28.64 -4.44 14.30
C VAL A 246 -28.40 -3.58 15.55
N ALA A 247 -27.69 -2.46 15.42
CA ALA A 247 -27.37 -1.54 16.52
C ALA A 247 -28.59 -0.87 17.18
N SER A 248 -29.78 -0.95 16.56
CA SER A 248 -31.01 -0.37 17.12
C SER A 248 -31.63 -1.18 18.27
N GLU A 249 -31.26 -2.45 18.47
CA GLU A 249 -32.04 -3.37 19.33
C GLU A 249 -31.31 -3.93 20.56
N ASN A 250 -29.96 -3.90 20.66
CA ASN A 250 -29.23 -4.31 21.88
C ASN A 250 -27.75 -3.86 21.89
N THR A 251 -27.26 -3.40 23.04
CA THR A 251 -26.40 -2.19 23.05
C THR A 251 -24.90 -2.37 23.38
N PHE A 252 -24.42 -3.50 23.92
CA PHE A 252 -22.98 -3.64 24.25
C PHE A 252 -22.29 -4.84 23.60
N TYR A 253 -22.83 -6.05 23.78
CA TYR A 253 -22.23 -7.26 23.22
C TYR A 253 -22.15 -7.21 21.69
N ILE A 254 -23.23 -6.73 21.05
CA ILE A 254 -23.30 -6.55 19.60
C ILE A 254 -22.22 -5.57 19.13
N THR A 255 -21.97 -4.50 19.89
CA THR A 255 -20.91 -3.51 19.59
C THR A 255 -19.52 -4.15 19.62
N ILE A 256 -19.21 -5.00 20.60
CA ILE A 256 -17.93 -5.70 20.68
C ILE A 256 -17.76 -6.65 19.49
N VAL A 257 -18.78 -7.45 19.19
CA VAL A 257 -18.74 -8.41 18.09
C VAL A 257 -18.63 -7.69 16.74
N ALA A 258 -19.42 -6.64 16.53
CA ALA A 258 -19.37 -5.84 15.31
C ALA A 258 -17.99 -5.20 15.12
N GLU A 259 -17.43 -4.61 16.17
CA GLU A 259 -16.09 -4.02 16.15
C GLU A 259 -15.02 -5.07 15.84
N TYR A 260 -15.11 -6.27 16.43
CA TYR A 260 -14.21 -7.37 16.13
C TYR A 260 -14.30 -7.83 14.68
N VAL A 261 -15.52 -8.04 14.17
CA VAL A 261 -15.75 -8.44 12.77
C VAL A 261 -15.25 -7.36 11.81
N PHE A 262 -15.50 -6.08 12.11
CA PHE A 262 -15.00 -4.98 11.31
C PHE A 262 -13.47 -4.93 11.28
N ASN A 263 -12.81 -5.02 12.43
CA ASN A 263 -11.35 -5.06 12.50
C ASN A 263 -10.78 -6.29 11.77
N LEU A 264 -11.44 -7.45 11.87
CA LEU A 264 -11.04 -8.65 11.13
C LEU A 264 -11.15 -8.45 9.60
N VAL A 265 -12.22 -7.77 9.13
CA VAL A 265 -12.40 -7.43 7.71
C VAL A 265 -11.38 -6.38 7.26
N VAL A 266 -11.02 -5.41 8.10
CA VAL A 266 -9.91 -4.49 7.83
C VAL A 266 -8.60 -5.26 7.65
N LEU A 267 -8.27 -6.19 8.55
CA LEU A 267 -7.06 -7.02 8.43
C LEU A 267 -7.12 -7.97 7.23
N LEU A 268 -8.30 -8.47 6.84
CA LEU A 268 -8.48 -9.26 5.62
C LEU A 268 -8.14 -8.43 4.37
N ASN A 269 -8.60 -7.19 4.31
CA ASN A 269 -8.26 -6.27 3.23
C ASN A 269 -6.77 -5.93 3.20
N VAL A 270 -6.14 -5.76 4.37
CA VAL A 270 -4.68 -5.61 4.50
C VAL A 270 -3.96 -6.85 3.98
N MET A 271 -4.47 -8.06 4.25
CA MET A 271 -3.90 -9.29 3.69
C MET A 271 -3.97 -9.33 2.17
N PHE A 272 -5.10 -8.96 1.56
CA PHE A 272 -5.20 -8.88 0.09
C PHE A 272 -4.18 -7.89 -0.48
N PHE A 273 -4.01 -6.74 0.19
CA PHE A 273 -2.98 -5.77 -0.18
C PHE A 273 -1.56 -6.34 -0.06
N VAL A 274 -1.22 -7.00 1.06
CA VAL A 274 0.08 -7.64 1.25
C VAL A 274 0.34 -8.72 0.18
N ASN A 275 -0.67 -9.53 -0.15
CA ASN A 275 -0.57 -10.55 -1.20
C ASN A 275 -0.38 -9.92 -2.59
N TYR A 276 -1.08 -8.82 -2.89
CA TYR A 276 -0.90 -8.06 -4.12
C TYR A 276 0.53 -7.53 -4.24
N CYS A 277 1.04 -6.91 -3.18
CA CYS A 277 2.43 -6.44 -3.09
C CYS A 277 3.44 -7.59 -3.26
N TYR A 278 3.22 -8.73 -2.59
CA TYR A 278 4.06 -9.92 -2.70
C TYR A 278 4.12 -10.43 -4.15
N LEU A 279 2.97 -10.55 -4.80
CA LEU A 279 2.89 -10.98 -6.20
C LEU A 279 3.64 -10.01 -7.11
N GLN A 280 3.50 -8.71 -6.91
CA GLN A 280 4.27 -7.74 -7.68
C GLN A 280 5.78 -7.95 -7.51
N LYS A 281 6.27 -8.13 -6.28
CA LYS A 281 7.70 -8.44 -6.03
C LYS A 281 8.09 -9.73 -6.75
N LYS A 282 7.32 -10.81 -6.59
CA LYS A 282 7.61 -12.13 -7.15
C LYS A 282 7.70 -12.11 -8.68
N PHE A 283 6.85 -11.35 -9.35
CA PHE A 283 6.87 -11.24 -10.80
C PHE A 283 7.98 -10.32 -11.32
N LEU A 284 8.40 -9.31 -10.54
CA LEU A 284 9.47 -8.39 -10.94
C LEU A 284 10.88 -8.90 -10.67
N PHE A 285 11.06 -9.68 -9.60
CA PHE A 285 12.37 -10.11 -9.11
C PHE A 285 12.54 -11.62 -9.03
N GLY A 286 11.50 -12.40 -9.34
CA GLY A 286 11.52 -13.86 -9.19
C GLY A 286 11.23 -14.31 -7.76
N LYS A 287 11.38 -15.63 -7.53
CA LYS A 287 11.42 -16.20 -6.19
C LYS A 287 12.89 -16.20 -5.74
N ASP A 288 13.19 -15.50 -4.65
CA ASP A 288 14.35 -15.86 -3.82
C ASP A 288 13.97 -17.07 -2.96
#